data_AF-A0A2S5NMZ1-F1
#
_entry.id   AF-A0A2S5NMZ1-F1
#
_cell.length_a   1.000
_cell.length_b   1.000
_cell.length_c   1.000
_cell.angle_alpha   90.00
_cell.angle_beta   90.00
_cell.angle_gamma   90.00
#
_symmetry.space_group_name_H-M   'P 1'
#
loop_
_entity.id
_entity.type
_entity.pdbx_description
1 polymer ?
#
loop_
_entity_poly.entity_id
_entity_poly.type
_entity_poly.pdbx_seq_one_letter_code
_entity_poly.pdbx_strand_id
1 'polypeptide(L)'
;MNHCYRLVFNKSTQVWQVVSEIAKSHSKSAAVVLLPLLSLFSQSYAWAEPAGNALPTGGQVVSGQSAITQNGNQLNIVQGSQKSIINWQSYNIGSNAEVNYTQNNANAISLNRVITGDPSAIFGKLNANGQVWLINPNGVLFGKGAQVNVGGLLASTLNIADDDFIGGKYQFTGSNGSVINLGAITASQGGYVAMLAPEVRNEGVISAMQGTVALAAGNAITLDFNG
;
A
#
# COMPACT_ATOMS: atom_id res chain seq x y z
N MET A 1 -39.44 37.61 46.62
CA MET A 1 -38.05 38.13 46.71
C MET A 1 -37.19 37.29 45.79
N ASN A 2 -36.62 37.89 44.74
CA ASN A 2 -35.75 37.16 43.81
C ASN A 2 -34.33 37.14 44.35
N HIS A 3 -33.79 35.95 44.63
CA HIS A 3 -32.39 35.78 45.00
C HIS A 3 -31.58 35.63 43.71
N CYS A 4 -30.88 36.70 43.31
CA CYS A 4 -29.89 36.63 42.24
C CYS A 4 -28.62 35.95 42.77
N TYR A 5 -28.17 34.90 42.07
CA TYR A 5 -26.93 34.20 42.38
C TYR A 5 -26.12 33.98 41.12
N ARG A 6 -24.80 33.84 41.27
CA ARG A 6 -23.88 33.61 40.15
C ARG A 6 -23.29 32.21 40.25
N LEU A 7 -23.18 31.52 39.13
CA LEU A 7 -22.50 30.21 39.05
C LEU A 7 -21.04 30.42 38.67
N VAL A 8 -20.12 29.81 39.42
CA VAL A 8 -18.68 29.82 39.13
C VAL A 8 -18.17 28.38 39.13
N PHE A 9 -17.39 28.02 38.11
CA PHE A 9 -16.79 26.68 38.01
C PHE A 9 -15.56 26.57 38.91
N ASN A 10 -15.55 25.59 39.81
CA ASN A 10 -14.42 25.31 40.68
C ASN A 10 -13.53 24.23 40.08
N LYS A 11 -12.28 24.59 39.73
CA LYS A 11 -11.33 23.68 39.08
C LYS A 11 -10.79 22.57 40.00
N SER A 12 -10.75 22.78 41.31
CA SER A 12 -10.24 21.78 42.26
C SER A 12 -11.24 20.64 42.48
N THR A 13 -12.54 20.93 42.38
CA THR A 13 -13.62 19.98 42.61
C THR A 13 -14.36 19.59 41.32
N GLN A 14 -14.01 20.19 40.18
CA GLN A 14 -14.60 19.96 38.85
C GLN A 14 -16.14 20.10 38.80
N VAL A 15 -16.71 21.00 39.61
CA VAL A 15 -18.16 21.24 39.68
C VAL A 15 -18.52 22.72 39.65
N TRP A 16 -19.73 23.03 39.19
CA TRP A 16 -20.31 24.37 39.25
C TRP A 16 -20.82 24.67 40.66
N GLN A 17 -20.34 25.77 41.25
CA GLN A 17 -20.73 26.19 42.59
C GLN A 17 -21.50 27.51 42.52
N VAL A 18 -22.54 27.63 43.34
CA VAL A 18 -23.33 28.85 43.51
C VAL A 18 -22.59 29.79 44.46
N VAL A 19 -22.38 31.03 44.04
CA VAL A 19 -21.74 32.09 44.83
C VAL A 19 -22.58 33.37 44.81
N SER A 20 -22.38 34.21 45.84
CA SER A 20 -23.02 35.52 45.91
C SER A 20 -22.53 36.43 44.78
N GLU A 21 -23.39 37.34 44.33
CA GLU A 21 -23.13 38.24 43.19
C GLU A 21 -21.94 39.20 43.39
N ILE A 22 -21.54 39.42 44.64
CA ILE A 22 -20.44 40.35 45.02
C ILE A 22 -19.07 39.65 44.91
N ALA A 23 -19.02 38.34 44.67
CA ALA A 23 -17.76 37.62 44.58
C ALA A 23 -16.90 38.12 43.39
N LYS A 24 -15.64 38.47 43.63
CA LYS A 24 -14.69 38.88 42.57
C LYS A 24 -14.41 37.69 41.65
N SER A 25 -14.60 37.85 40.34
CA SER A 25 -14.19 36.84 39.35
C SER A 25 -12.72 37.05 38.99
N HIS A 26 -11.89 36.03 39.15
CA HIS A 26 -10.56 36.04 38.54
C HIS A 26 -10.69 35.86 37.02
N SER A 27 -10.15 36.80 36.26
CA SER A 27 -10.01 36.66 34.80
C SER A 27 -9.17 35.42 34.50
N LYS A 28 -9.51 34.72 33.42
CA LYS A 28 -8.80 33.52 32.97
C LYS A 28 -7.35 33.90 32.69
N SER A 29 -6.42 33.61 33.61
CA SER A 29 -5.02 33.47 33.21
C SER A 29 -4.98 32.34 32.20
N ALA A 30 -4.61 32.67 30.96
CA ALA A 30 -4.32 31.68 29.93
C ALA A 30 -3.22 30.79 30.49
N ALA A 31 -3.61 29.63 31.02
CA ALA A 31 -2.69 28.55 31.26
C ALA A 31 -2.22 28.13 29.87
N VAL A 32 -1.04 28.58 29.48
CA VAL A 32 -0.29 27.96 28.40
C VAL A 32 -0.03 26.54 28.88
N VAL A 33 -0.95 25.64 28.56
CA VAL A 33 -0.71 24.20 28.68
C VAL A 33 0.31 23.92 27.60
N LEU A 34 1.59 23.85 28.00
CA LEU A 34 2.63 23.24 27.19
C LEU A 34 2.27 21.75 27.12
N LEU A 35 1.39 21.39 26.18
CA LEU A 35 1.27 20.01 25.73
C LEU A 35 2.66 19.66 25.19
N PRO A 36 3.33 18.61 25.69
CA PRO A 36 4.53 18.15 25.01
C PRO A 36 4.08 17.83 23.60
N LEU A 37 4.63 18.52 22.59
CA LEU A 37 4.59 18.02 21.22
C LEU A 37 5.20 16.62 21.32
N LEU A 38 4.36 15.59 21.35
CA LEU A 38 4.78 14.28 20.91
C LEU A 38 5.20 14.51 19.47
N SER A 39 6.49 14.68 19.26
CA SER A 39 7.12 14.55 17.97
C SER A 39 6.63 13.21 17.43
N LEU A 40 5.68 13.25 16.50
CA LEU A 40 5.43 12.13 15.60
C LEU A 40 6.77 11.88 14.92
N PHE A 41 7.54 10.94 15.47
CA PHE A 41 8.67 10.37 14.77
C PHE A 41 8.08 9.68 13.56
N SER A 42 7.98 10.43 12.46
CA SER A 42 7.81 9.87 11.13
C SER A 42 9.00 8.94 10.94
N GLN A 43 8.82 7.65 11.17
CA GLN A 43 9.82 6.66 10.83
C GLN A 43 9.93 6.69 9.31
N SER A 44 10.88 7.48 8.81
CA SER A 44 11.25 7.45 7.41
C SER A 44 11.90 6.10 7.17
N TYR A 45 11.13 5.12 6.71
CA TYR A 45 11.69 3.93 6.09
C TYR A 45 12.56 4.42 4.94
N ALA A 46 13.88 4.32 5.10
CA ALA A 46 14.82 4.70 4.07
C ALA A 46 14.76 3.65 2.97
N TRP A 47 13.98 3.92 1.93
CA TRP A 47 13.96 3.11 0.73
C TRP A 47 15.29 3.30 0.01
N ALA A 48 16.13 2.28 -0.02
CA ALA A 48 17.33 2.28 -0.83
C ALA A 48 16.93 2.10 -2.30
N GLU A 49 17.32 3.05 -3.16
CA GLU A 49 17.16 2.87 -4.61
C GLU A 49 18.08 1.72 -5.05
N PRO A 50 17.54 0.68 -5.72
CA PRO A 50 18.34 -0.42 -6.20
C PRO A 50 19.25 0.02 -7.36
N ALA A 51 20.23 -0.81 -7.71
CA ALA A 51 21.04 -0.56 -8.90
C ALA A 51 20.15 -0.31 -10.14
N GLY A 52 20.53 0.60 -11.03
CA GLY A 52 19.70 0.98 -12.18
C GLY A 52 19.30 -0.20 -13.09
N ASN A 53 20.10 -1.27 -13.12
CA ASN A 53 19.81 -2.49 -13.88
C ASN A 53 19.25 -3.65 -13.02
N ALA A 54 18.87 -3.39 -11.76
CA ALA A 54 18.34 -4.42 -10.88
C ALA A 54 17.06 -5.02 -11.46
N LEU A 55 16.97 -6.34 -11.41
CA LEU A 55 15.81 -7.13 -11.82
C LEU A 55 15.37 -8.02 -10.65
N PRO A 56 14.13 -8.55 -10.66
CA PRO A 56 13.72 -9.59 -9.72
C PRO A 56 14.67 -10.80 -9.74
N THR A 57 14.97 -11.36 -8.58
CA THR A 57 15.94 -12.46 -8.44
C THR A 57 15.39 -13.64 -7.66
N GLY A 58 15.91 -14.84 -7.97
CA GLY A 58 15.53 -16.08 -7.29
C GLY A 58 14.09 -16.51 -7.58
N GLY A 59 13.55 -16.18 -8.76
CA GLY A 59 12.20 -16.54 -9.17
C GLY A 59 12.02 -18.06 -9.26
N GLN A 60 11.01 -18.58 -8.55
CA GLN A 60 10.63 -19.99 -8.55
C GLN A 60 9.13 -20.10 -8.78
N VAL A 61 8.74 -20.77 -9.86
CA VAL A 61 7.32 -21.02 -10.17
C VAL A 61 6.84 -22.16 -9.29
N VAL A 62 5.90 -21.87 -8.39
CA VAL A 62 5.35 -22.85 -7.44
C VAL A 62 3.94 -23.32 -7.82
N SER A 63 3.26 -22.59 -8.70
CA SER A 63 1.98 -23.00 -9.27
C SER A 63 1.74 -22.38 -10.66
N GLY A 64 0.99 -23.09 -11.50
CA GLY A 64 0.75 -22.72 -12.89
C GLY A 64 1.96 -22.91 -13.80
N GLN A 65 1.97 -22.20 -14.93
CA GLN A 65 3.01 -22.30 -15.96
C GLN A 65 3.52 -20.90 -16.28
N SER A 66 4.78 -20.64 -15.97
CA SER A 66 5.50 -19.41 -16.33
C SER A 66 6.94 -19.74 -16.69
N ALA A 67 7.43 -19.18 -17.79
CA ALA A 67 8.84 -19.23 -18.17
C ALA A 67 9.48 -17.86 -17.89
N ILE A 68 10.60 -17.85 -17.17
CA ILE A 68 11.31 -16.64 -16.77
C ILE A 68 12.61 -16.59 -17.56
N THR A 69 12.81 -15.57 -18.40
CA THR A 69 14.02 -15.38 -19.20
C THR A 69 14.56 -13.97 -19.06
N GLN A 70 15.86 -13.83 -18.82
CA GLN A 70 16.51 -12.54 -18.73
C GLN A 70 17.30 -12.25 -20.02
N ASN A 71 17.20 -11.02 -20.51
CA ASN A 71 18.03 -10.50 -21.59
C ASN A 71 18.55 -9.10 -21.21
N GLY A 72 19.81 -9.04 -20.77
CA GLY A 72 20.40 -7.80 -20.25
C GLY A 72 19.60 -7.26 -19.05
N ASN A 73 19.11 -6.02 -19.18
CA ASN A 73 18.32 -5.33 -18.16
C ASN A 73 16.80 -5.58 -18.30
N GLN A 74 16.41 -6.56 -19.12
CA GLN A 74 15.01 -6.95 -19.30
C GLN A 74 14.77 -8.34 -18.74
N LEU A 75 13.70 -8.49 -17.95
CA LEU A 75 13.19 -9.79 -17.51
C LEU A 75 11.85 -10.05 -18.19
N ASN A 76 11.77 -11.13 -18.95
CA ASN A 76 10.57 -11.54 -19.67
C ASN A 76 9.94 -12.75 -18.98
N ILE A 77 8.66 -12.66 -18.67
CA ILE A 77 7.88 -13.70 -18.02
C ILE A 77 6.74 -14.09 -18.96
N VAL A 78 6.84 -15.29 -19.53
CA VAL A 78 5.82 -15.84 -20.44
C VAL A 78 4.95 -16.80 -19.64
N GLN A 79 3.73 -16.39 -19.35
CA GLN A 79 2.77 -17.15 -18.54
C GLN A 79 1.80 -17.91 -19.44
N GLY A 80 1.81 -19.24 -19.35
CA GLY A 80 0.97 -20.16 -20.11
C GLY A 80 -0.32 -20.60 -19.42
N SER A 81 -0.52 -20.27 -18.14
CA SER A 81 -1.72 -20.64 -17.35
C SER A 81 -2.56 -19.42 -16.96
N GLN A 82 -3.86 -19.62 -16.65
CA GLN A 82 -4.75 -18.51 -16.24
C GLN A 82 -4.31 -17.87 -14.92
N LYS A 83 -3.79 -18.67 -13.98
CA LYS A 83 -3.17 -18.21 -12.75
C LYS A 83 -1.78 -18.83 -12.64
N SER A 84 -0.79 -18.07 -12.20
CA SER A 84 0.54 -18.57 -11.86
C SER A 84 1.04 -17.91 -10.60
N ILE A 85 1.78 -18.66 -9.77
CA ILE A 85 2.42 -18.16 -8.56
C ILE A 85 3.92 -18.30 -8.73
N ILE A 86 4.63 -17.19 -8.56
CA ILE A 86 6.08 -17.10 -8.60
C ILE A 86 6.56 -16.54 -7.26
N ASN A 87 7.34 -17.33 -6.55
CA ASN A 87 8.03 -16.88 -5.35
C ASN A 87 9.39 -16.27 -5.75
N TRP A 88 9.75 -15.16 -5.12
CA TRP A 88 10.96 -14.39 -5.41
C TRP A 88 11.78 -14.17 -4.14
N GLN A 89 13.10 -14.22 -4.27
CA GLN A 89 14.01 -13.81 -3.20
C GLN A 89 14.09 -12.29 -3.07
N SER A 90 13.98 -11.58 -4.19
CA SER A 90 13.79 -10.14 -4.22
C SER A 90 13.01 -9.75 -5.47
N TYR A 91 12.24 -8.67 -5.40
CA TYR A 91 11.50 -8.13 -6.54
C TYR A 91 11.72 -6.62 -6.62
N ASN A 92 12.83 -6.25 -7.28
CA ASN A 92 13.22 -4.87 -7.56
C ASN A 92 13.27 -4.65 -9.07
N ILE A 93 12.96 -3.44 -9.51
CA ILE A 93 13.11 -3.04 -10.92
C ILE A 93 13.86 -1.71 -10.92
N GLY A 94 15.14 -1.72 -11.26
CA GLY A 94 15.96 -0.52 -11.34
C GLY A 94 15.48 0.45 -12.42
N SER A 95 15.89 1.72 -12.34
CA SER A 95 15.45 2.80 -13.25
C SER A 95 15.76 2.56 -14.75
N ASN A 96 16.77 1.75 -15.06
CA ASN A 96 17.16 1.34 -16.42
C ASN A 96 16.76 -0.12 -16.73
N ALA A 97 15.88 -0.71 -15.92
CA ALA A 97 15.42 -2.09 -16.05
C ALA A 97 13.92 -2.17 -16.39
N GLU A 98 13.53 -3.29 -16.96
CA GLU A 98 12.16 -3.53 -17.39
C GLU A 98 11.76 -4.98 -17.16
N VAL A 99 10.54 -5.19 -16.66
CA VAL A 99 9.93 -6.51 -16.50
C VAL A 99 8.69 -6.57 -17.38
N ASN A 100 8.64 -7.57 -18.27
CA ASN A 100 7.56 -7.76 -19.22
C ASN A 100 6.85 -9.08 -18.97
N TYR A 101 5.53 -9.03 -18.79
CA TYR A 101 4.67 -10.20 -18.72
C TYR A 101 3.91 -10.38 -20.03
N THR A 102 4.05 -11.55 -20.62
CA THR A 102 3.24 -12.02 -21.74
C THR A 102 2.35 -13.15 -21.23
N GLN A 103 1.07 -12.88 -21.06
CA GLN A 103 0.08 -13.78 -20.47
C GLN A 103 -0.96 -14.18 -21.53
N ASN A 104 -1.63 -15.32 -21.37
CA ASN A 104 -2.60 -15.83 -22.36
C ASN A 104 -3.73 -14.85 -22.73
N ASN A 105 -4.18 -14.03 -21.78
CA ASN A 105 -5.26 -13.05 -21.98
C ASN A 105 -5.20 -11.97 -20.88
N ALA A 106 -6.01 -10.92 -21.05
CA ALA A 106 -6.07 -9.79 -20.13
C ALA A 106 -6.56 -10.15 -18.70
N ASN A 107 -7.23 -11.29 -18.54
CA ASN A 107 -7.75 -11.76 -17.26
C ASN A 107 -6.79 -12.74 -16.54
N ALA A 108 -5.67 -13.11 -17.16
CA ALA A 108 -4.69 -13.99 -16.54
C ALA A 108 -3.97 -13.25 -15.42
N ILE A 109 -3.68 -13.94 -14.31
CA ILE A 109 -3.09 -13.35 -13.10
C ILE A 109 -1.73 -13.98 -12.82
N SER A 110 -0.69 -13.16 -12.70
CA SER A 110 0.62 -13.55 -12.20
C SER A 110 0.78 -13.06 -10.77
N LEU A 111 0.77 -13.99 -9.80
CA LEU A 111 1.05 -13.69 -8.40
C LEU A 111 2.55 -13.79 -8.13
N ASN A 112 3.15 -12.67 -7.78
CA ASN A 112 4.57 -12.51 -7.48
C ASN A 112 4.71 -12.28 -5.98
N ARG A 113 5.22 -13.26 -5.25
CA ARG A 113 5.39 -13.18 -3.80
C ARG A 113 6.86 -13.11 -3.42
N VAL A 114 7.26 -12.05 -2.74
CA VAL A 114 8.59 -11.96 -2.14
C VAL A 114 8.58 -12.74 -0.82
N ILE A 115 9.41 -13.78 -0.72
CA ILE A 115 9.44 -14.70 0.43
C ILE A 115 10.56 -14.39 1.43
N THR A 116 11.54 -13.60 1.01
CA THR A 116 12.71 -13.20 1.81
C THR A 116 13.12 -11.78 1.42
N GLY A 117 13.94 -11.14 2.25
CA GLY A 117 14.66 -9.93 1.85
C GLY A 117 13.92 -8.63 2.10
N ASP A 118 14.35 -7.59 1.38
CA ASP A 118 13.97 -6.20 1.57
C ASP A 118 12.62 -5.85 0.91
N PRO A 119 12.08 -4.66 1.22
CA PRO A 119 10.94 -4.12 0.49
C PRO A 119 11.16 -4.05 -1.02
N SER A 120 10.09 -4.18 -1.80
CA SER A 120 10.16 -4.10 -3.26
C SER A 120 10.28 -2.66 -3.73
N ALA A 121 11.36 -2.34 -4.45
CA ALA A 121 11.63 -1.03 -5.01
C ALA A 121 11.53 -1.04 -6.54
N ILE A 122 10.52 -0.37 -7.07
CA ILE A 122 10.17 -0.33 -8.50
C ILE A 122 10.44 1.09 -9.01
N PHE A 123 11.54 1.28 -9.73
CA PHE A 123 11.93 2.55 -10.34
C PHE A 123 11.89 2.51 -11.87
N GLY A 124 11.96 1.32 -12.46
CA GLY A 124 11.91 1.12 -13.91
C GLY A 124 10.50 0.82 -14.43
N LYS A 125 10.45 -0.06 -15.42
CA LYS A 125 9.22 -0.39 -16.16
C LYS A 125 8.66 -1.76 -15.76
N LEU A 126 7.35 -1.82 -15.55
CA LEU A 126 6.60 -3.06 -15.37
C LEU A 126 5.46 -3.09 -16.37
N ASN A 127 5.53 -3.98 -17.37
CA ASN A 127 4.52 -4.09 -18.41
C ASN A 127 3.84 -5.46 -18.37
N ALA A 128 2.52 -5.51 -18.54
CA ALA A 128 1.78 -6.75 -18.67
C ALA A 128 0.54 -6.58 -19.54
N ASN A 129 0.24 -7.55 -20.40
CA ASN A 129 -1.03 -7.56 -21.12
C ASN A 129 -2.20 -8.08 -20.25
N GLY A 130 -1.91 -8.77 -19.14
CA GLY A 130 -2.88 -9.21 -18.14
C GLY A 130 -2.60 -8.61 -16.76
N GLN A 131 -2.87 -9.36 -15.70
CA GLN A 131 -2.82 -8.86 -14.33
C GLN A 131 -1.55 -9.30 -13.61
N VAL A 132 -0.96 -8.38 -12.85
CA VAL A 132 0.22 -8.61 -12.01
C VAL A 132 -0.14 -8.31 -10.57
N TRP A 133 0.01 -9.32 -9.70
CA TRP A 133 -0.12 -9.17 -8.26
C TRP A 133 1.27 -9.22 -7.65
N LEU A 134 1.65 -8.20 -6.90
CA LEU A 134 2.93 -8.12 -6.18
C LEU A 134 2.66 -8.10 -4.69
N ILE A 135 3.10 -9.14 -3.99
CA ILE A 135 2.99 -9.28 -2.55
C ILE A 135 4.39 -9.24 -1.94
N ASN A 136 4.63 -8.25 -1.09
CA ASN A 136 5.85 -8.16 -0.29
C ASN A 136 5.50 -7.63 1.12
N PRO A 137 5.49 -8.48 2.16
CA PRO A 137 5.18 -8.05 3.53
C PRO A 137 6.08 -6.95 4.10
N ASN A 138 7.28 -6.78 3.54
CA ASN A 138 8.22 -5.74 3.97
C ASN A 138 7.86 -4.36 3.40
N GLY A 139 7.10 -4.31 2.29
CA GLY A 139 6.68 -3.07 1.64
C GLY A 139 6.81 -3.12 0.12
N VAL A 140 6.08 -2.22 -0.54
CA VAL A 140 6.19 -1.98 -1.99
C VAL A 140 6.28 -0.47 -2.23
N LEU A 141 7.36 -0.03 -2.89
CA LEU A 141 7.55 1.33 -3.36
C LEU A 141 7.58 1.35 -4.89
N PHE A 142 6.69 2.13 -5.49
CA PHE A 142 6.84 2.62 -6.86
C PHE A 142 7.52 3.99 -6.80
N GLY A 143 8.81 4.02 -7.11
CA GLY A 143 9.66 5.21 -7.05
C GLY A 143 9.31 6.25 -8.11
N LYS A 144 9.92 7.44 -7.97
CA LYS A 144 9.78 8.51 -8.97
C LYS A 144 10.33 8.02 -10.32
N GLY A 145 9.58 8.23 -11.39
CA GLY A 145 9.95 7.77 -12.74
C GLY A 145 9.51 6.34 -13.07
N ALA A 146 9.03 5.58 -12.08
CA ALA A 146 8.48 4.24 -12.33
C ALA A 146 7.27 4.31 -13.27
N GLN A 147 7.21 3.37 -14.20
CA GLN A 147 6.12 3.25 -15.17
C GLN A 147 5.56 1.83 -15.11
N VAL A 148 4.32 1.71 -14.62
CA VAL A 148 3.61 0.44 -14.54
C VAL A 148 2.44 0.48 -15.52
N ASN A 149 2.44 -0.41 -16.51
CA ASN A 149 1.42 -0.51 -17.55
C ASN A 149 0.89 -1.94 -17.62
N VAL A 150 -0.27 -2.20 -17.02
CA VAL A 150 -0.79 -3.57 -16.86
C VAL A 150 -2.27 -3.69 -17.23
N GLY A 151 -2.78 -4.91 -17.42
CA GLY A 151 -4.21 -5.18 -17.47
C GLY A 151 -4.91 -4.96 -16.12
N GLY A 152 -4.23 -5.31 -15.03
CA GLY A 152 -4.64 -4.98 -13.66
C GLY A 152 -3.46 -5.12 -12.68
N LEU A 153 -3.46 -4.30 -11.63
CA LEU A 153 -2.43 -4.31 -10.60
C LEU A 153 -3.03 -4.58 -9.23
N LEU A 154 -2.44 -5.51 -8.49
CA LEU A 154 -2.58 -5.58 -7.03
C LEU A 154 -1.20 -5.46 -6.41
N ALA A 155 -0.97 -4.43 -5.59
CA ALA A 155 0.24 -4.27 -4.80
C ALA A 155 -0.13 -4.40 -3.32
N SER A 156 0.49 -5.33 -2.61
CA SER A 156 0.07 -5.64 -1.24
C SER A 156 1.24 -5.97 -0.32
N THR A 157 1.14 -5.52 0.94
CA THR A 157 1.95 -6.07 2.04
C THR A 157 1.20 -7.12 2.84
N LEU A 158 -0.12 -7.22 2.63
CA LEU A 158 -0.93 -8.31 3.12
C LEU A 158 -0.73 -9.55 2.22
N ASN A 159 -0.67 -10.72 2.83
CA ASN A 159 -0.48 -11.99 2.15
C ASN A 159 -1.81 -12.71 1.92
N ILE A 160 -1.85 -13.56 0.91
CA ILE A 160 -2.96 -14.49 0.58
C ILE A 160 -2.39 -15.91 0.55
N ALA A 161 -3.14 -16.91 1.00
CA ALA A 161 -2.73 -18.30 0.87
C ALA A 161 -2.81 -18.77 -0.59
N ASP A 162 -1.96 -19.72 -0.99
CA ASP A 162 -1.92 -20.21 -2.38
C ASP A 162 -3.25 -20.85 -2.79
N ASP A 163 -3.84 -21.66 -1.91
CA ASP A 163 -5.14 -22.31 -2.14
C ASP A 163 -6.28 -21.30 -2.26
N ASP A 164 -6.22 -20.21 -1.48
CA ASP A 164 -7.19 -19.12 -1.54
C ASP A 164 -7.06 -18.35 -2.87
N PHE A 165 -5.84 -18.03 -3.29
CA PHE A 165 -5.59 -17.42 -4.59
C PHE A 165 -6.08 -18.30 -5.73
N ILE A 166 -5.73 -19.58 -5.74
CA ILE A 166 -6.13 -20.53 -6.78
C ILE A 166 -7.65 -20.68 -6.80
N GLY A 167 -8.25 -20.89 -5.61
CA GLY A 167 -9.68 -21.06 -5.40
C GLY A 167 -10.53 -19.79 -5.58
N GLY A 168 -9.92 -18.63 -5.82
CA GLY A 168 -10.64 -17.37 -6.04
C GLY A 168 -11.22 -16.74 -4.77
N LYS A 169 -10.70 -17.11 -3.60
CA LYS A 169 -11.06 -16.55 -2.30
C LYS A 169 -10.05 -15.49 -1.92
N TYR A 170 -10.27 -14.25 -2.33
CA TYR A 170 -9.24 -13.20 -2.19
C TYR A 170 -9.26 -12.55 -0.81
N GLN A 171 -8.79 -13.32 0.18
CA GLN A 171 -8.65 -12.90 1.58
C GLN A 171 -7.18 -12.60 1.87
N PHE A 172 -6.91 -11.37 2.26
CA PHE A 172 -5.56 -10.89 2.53
C PHE A 172 -5.40 -10.56 4.01
N THR A 173 -4.27 -10.97 4.59
CA THR A 173 -3.94 -10.69 5.99
C THR A 173 -2.47 -10.31 6.16
N GLY A 174 -2.19 -9.43 7.11
CA GLY A 174 -0.83 -8.94 7.35
C GLY A 174 -0.86 -7.77 8.34
N SER A 175 0.31 -7.41 8.86
CA SER A 175 0.38 -6.36 9.90
C SER A 175 1.47 -5.34 9.71
N ASN A 176 2.30 -5.50 8.69
CA ASN A 176 3.48 -4.69 8.48
C ASN A 176 3.56 -4.15 7.06
N GLY A 177 4.48 -3.20 6.86
CA GLY A 177 4.83 -2.63 5.57
C GLY A 177 3.86 -1.55 5.09
N SER A 178 4.30 -0.86 4.05
CA SER A 178 3.53 0.17 3.36
C SER A 178 3.54 -0.07 1.85
N VAL A 179 2.45 0.31 1.17
CA VAL A 179 2.45 0.48 -0.28
C VAL A 179 2.50 1.97 -0.60
N ILE A 180 3.56 2.42 -1.26
CA ILE A 180 3.78 3.82 -1.60
C ILE A 180 3.94 3.95 -3.12
N ASN A 181 3.14 4.82 -3.74
CA ASN A 181 3.30 5.20 -5.14
C ASN A 181 3.77 6.64 -5.30
N LEU A 182 4.95 6.83 -5.90
CA LEU A 182 5.53 8.11 -6.34
C LEU A 182 5.65 8.18 -7.87
N GLY A 183 5.28 7.11 -8.58
CA GLY A 183 5.43 6.95 -10.04
C GLY A 183 4.11 7.07 -10.80
N ALA A 184 4.08 6.49 -11.99
CA ALA A 184 2.89 6.42 -12.84
C ALA A 184 2.42 4.97 -12.98
N ILE A 185 1.19 4.70 -12.56
CA ILE A 185 0.53 3.40 -12.67
C ILE A 185 -0.68 3.53 -13.57
N THR A 186 -0.70 2.76 -14.65
CA THR A 186 -1.78 2.72 -15.62
C THR A 186 -2.29 1.29 -15.76
N ALA A 187 -3.57 1.10 -15.43
CA ALA A 187 -4.31 -0.09 -15.80
C ALA A 187 -5.00 0.12 -17.16
N SER A 188 -5.11 -0.98 -17.92
CA SER A 188 -5.85 -1.00 -19.19
C SER A 188 -7.32 -0.64 -18.99
N GLN A 189 -8.02 -0.31 -20.08
CA GLN A 189 -9.44 0.04 -20.01
C GLN A 189 -10.26 -1.10 -19.37
N GLY A 190 -11.10 -0.79 -18.38
CA GLY A 190 -11.84 -1.79 -17.61
C GLY A 190 -11.02 -2.54 -16.56
N GLY A 191 -9.71 -2.27 -16.47
CA GLY A 191 -8.80 -2.87 -15.49
C GLY A 191 -8.93 -2.29 -14.08
N TYR A 192 -8.02 -2.67 -13.19
CA TYR A 192 -8.01 -2.13 -11.83
C TYR A 192 -6.60 -1.90 -11.29
N VAL A 193 -6.52 -1.06 -10.27
CA VAL A 193 -5.36 -0.89 -9.40
C VAL A 193 -5.82 -1.01 -7.96
N ALA A 194 -5.33 -2.01 -7.24
CA ALA A 194 -5.60 -2.22 -5.82
C ALA A 194 -4.28 -2.12 -5.02
N MET A 195 -4.28 -1.31 -3.96
CA MET A 195 -3.17 -1.21 -3.02
C MET A 195 -3.64 -1.57 -1.61
N LEU A 196 -3.07 -2.62 -1.02
CA LEU A 196 -3.51 -3.20 0.23
C LEU A 196 -2.36 -3.28 1.24
N ALA A 197 -2.44 -2.54 2.35
CA ALA A 197 -1.42 -2.57 3.39
C ALA A 197 -1.92 -1.94 4.69
N PRO A 198 -1.23 -2.06 5.82
CA PRO A 198 -1.49 -1.21 6.99
C PRO A 198 -1.38 0.28 6.67
N GLU A 199 -0.44 0.66 5.79
CA GLU A 199 -0.29 2.02 5.29
C GLU A 199 -0.26 2.04 3.76
N VAL A 200 -1.10 2.88 3.16
CA VAL A 200 -1.11 3.11 1.70
C VAL A 200 -0.98 4.61 1.44
N ARG A 201 -0.01 4.98 0.58
CA ARG A 201 0.21 6.37 0.16
C ARG A 201 0.34 6.46 -1.35
N ASN A 202 -0.36 7.43 -1.94
CA ASN A 202 -0.19 7.80 -3.34
C ASN A 202 0.19 9.27 -3.45
N GLU A 203 1.39 9.54 -3.95
CA GLU A 203 1.91 10.86 -4.31
C GLU A 203 2.26 10.95 -5.80
N GLY A 204 2.10 9.86 -6.54
CA GLY A 204 2.18 9.78 -7.99
C GLY A 204 0.80 9.80 -8.66
N VAL A 205 0.74 9.21 -9.85
CA VAL A 205 -0.49 9.12 -10.66
C VAL A 205 -0.94 7.67 -10.77
N ILE A 206 -2.24 7.45 -10.60
CA ILE A 206 -2.90 6.18 -10.87
C ILE A 206 -4.02 6.44 -11.88
N SER A 207 -4.06 5.67 -12.96
CA SER A 207 -5.09 5.75 -14.00
C SER A 207 -5.66 4.36 -14.29
N ALA A 208 -6.98 4.23 -14.24
CA ALA A 208 -7.72 3.04 -14.62
C ALA A 208 -9.00 3.46 -15.37
N MET A 209 -8.89 3.68 -16.69
CA MET A 209 -10.01 4.19 -17.49
C MET A 209 -11.16 3.20 -17.53
N GLN A 210 -12.37 3.64 -17.15
CA GLN A 210 -13.54 2.74 -17.00
C GLN A 210 -13.27 1.55 -16.07
N GLY A 211 -12.28 1.70 -15.19
CA GLY A 211 -11.81 0.68 -14.27
C GLY A 211 -12.00 1.09 -12.82
N THR A 212 -11.31 0.41 -11.91
CA THR A 212 -11.39 0.67 -10.47
C THR A 212 -10.02 1.00 -9.88
N VAL A 213 -9.95 2.01 -9.03
CA VAL A 213 -8.79 2.25 -8.16
C VAL A 213 -9.25 2.08 -6.71
N ALA A 214 -8.61 1.17 -5.98
CA ALA A 214 -8.90 0.90 -4.58
C ALA A 214 -7.63 1.02 -3.73
N LEU A 215 -7.64 1.91 -2.74
CA LEU A 215 -6.60 2.04 -1.74
C LEU A 215 -7.21 1.65 -0.40
N ALA A 216 -6.73 0.55 0.18
CA ALA A 216 -7.31 -0.01 1.40
C ALA A 216 -6.23 -0.16 2.47
N ALA A 217 -6.37 0.61 3.54
CA ALA A 217 -5.50 0.57 4.70
C ALA A 217 -6.09 -0.34 5.79
N GLY A 218 -5.39 -1.40 6.17
CA GLY A 218 -5.85 -2.33 7.20
C GLY A 218 -5.02 -3.60 7.29
N ASN A 219 -5.29 -4.40 8.33
CA ASN A 219 -4.56 -5.65 8.61
C ASN A 219 -5.21 -6.90 8.00
N ALA A 220 -6.49 -6.81 7.64
CA ALA A 220 -7.25 -7.87 7.01
C ALA A 220 -8.22 -7.25 5.99
N ILE A 221 -8.17 -7.73 4.75
CA ILE A 221 -8.94 -7.19 3.64
C ILE A 221 -9.47 -8.34 2.79
N THR A 222 -10.75 -8.27 2.42
CA THR A 222 -11.35 -9.17 1.42
C THR A 222 -11.62 -8.36 0.16
N LEU A 223 -11.20 -8.88 -0.99
CA LEU A 223 -11.54 -8.32 -2.30
C LEU A 223 -12.58 -9.21 -2.99
N ASP A 224 -13.62 -8.57 -3.52
CA ASP A 224 -14.59 -9.19 -4.40
C ASP A 224 -14.53 -8.48 -5.77
N PHE A 225 -14.42 -9.28 -6.83
CA PHE A 225 -14.39 -8.79 -8.21
C PHE A 225 -15.69 -9.10 -8.97
N ASN A 226 -16.67 -9.76 -8.33
CA ASN A 226 -17.90 -10.21 -8.97
C ASN A 226 -19.12 -9.32 -8.70
N GLY A 227 -19.07 -8.44 -7.67
CA GLY A 227 -20.16 -7.53 -7.35
C GLY A 227 -21.34 -8.20 -6.63
#